data_AF-A0A8J6SEK3-F1
#
_entry.id   AF-A0A8J6SEK3-F1
#
_cell.length_a   1.000
_cell.length_b   1.000
_cell.length_c   1.000
_cell.angle_alpha   90.00
_cell.angle_beta   90.00
_cell.angle_gamma   90.00
#
_symmetry.space_group_name_H-M   'P 1'
#
loop_
_entity.id
_entity.type
_entity.pdbx_description
1 polymer ?
#
loop_
_entity_poly.entity_id
_entity_poly.type
_entity_poly.pdbx_seq_one_letter_code
_entity_poly.pdbx_strand_id
1 'polypeptide(L)'
;MGKVAIIGVMFVIVAVVGAGVLAWTAWKQHRQEEQRREQDKRQRLAQPEEARKRENLNQPQPKNPETTIQSPELGSLIGEIEDGMRELKTSINDVFAKPATQQSKPMLASKLAVLLASGRWKEADEETLRIMLQVADREKEGWLDVAAIKKFPCEDLRAIDQLWLESSDGRFGFSVQKQIWKSLGGNFNADDQIYEAFSDRVGWRVNQNWLQVDDLTFNSSAPNGHLPAVAVRLGGLSWGVTGFWWEKRQAYVFLLSDKDW
;
A
#
# COMPACT_ATOMS: atom_id res chain seq x y z
N MET A 1 -23.66 -42.27 -9.35
CA MET A 1 -22.82 -41.73 -8.26
C MET A 1 -22.03 -40.51 -8.73
N GLY A 2 -22.68 -39.38 -9.08
CA GLY A 2 -21.96 -38.28 -9.73
C GLY A 2 -22.62 -36.90 -9.74
N LYS A 3 -23.53 -36.60 -8.80
CA LYS A 3 -24.17 -35.26 -8.72
C LYS A 3 -24.23 -34.64 -7.33
N VAL A 4 -23.77 -35.33 -6.28
CA VAL A 4 -23.83 -34.84 -4.88
C VAL A 4 -22.52 -34.17 -4.43
N ALA A 5 -21.39 -34.44 -5.10
CA ALA A 5 -20.07 -33.89 -4.71
C ALA A 5 -19.81 -32.45 -5.19
N ILE A 6 -20.58 -31.92 -6.16
CA ILE A 6 -20.34 -30.58 -6.76
C ILE A 6 -21.01 -29.47 -5.94
N ILE A 7 -22.06 -29.78 -5.17
CA ILE A 7 -22.77 -28.80 -4.33
C ILE A 7 -21.96 -28.48 -3.06
N GLY A 8 -21.18 -29.43 -2.53
CA GLY A 8 -20.33 -29.21 -1.36
C GLY A 8 -19.13 -28.29 -1.59
N VAL A 9 -18.54 -28.31 -2.80
CA VAL A 9 -17.34 -27.49 -3.11
C VAL A 9 -17.70 -26.03 -3.40
N MET A 10 -18.90 -25.74 -3.92
CA MET A 10 -19.38 -24.37 -4.07
C MET A 10 -19.77 -23.69 -2.75
N PHE A 11 -20.23 -24.43 -1.74
CA PHE A 11 -20.58 -23.86 -0.44
C PHE A 11 -19.36 -23.43 0.40
N VAL A 12 -18.20 -24.10 0.23
CA VAL A 12 -16.96 -23.72 0.93
C VAL A 12 -16.34 -22.45 0.32
N ILE A 13 -16.49 -22.23 -0.99
CA ILE A 13 -15.97 -21.02 -1.65
C ILE A 13 -16.83 -19.78 -1.35
N VAL A 14 -18.15 -19.93 -1.20
CA VAL A 14 -19.04 -18.81 -0.82
C VAL A 14 -18.85 -18.40 0.65
N ALA A 15 -18.53 -19.34 1.55
CA ALA A 15 -18.32 -19.05 2.98
C ALA A 15 -17.00 -18.30 3.26
N VAL A 16 -15.92 -18.57 2.50
CA VAL A 16 -14.62 -17.89 2.68
C VAL A 16 -14.64 -16.46 2.14
N VAL A 17 -15.40 -16.19 1.07
CA VAL A 17 -15.57 -14.83 0.52
C VAL A 17 -16.48 -13.97 1.42
N GLY A 18 -17.53 -14.56 2.02
CA GLY A 18 -18.46 -13.83 2.91
C GLY A 18 -17.82 -13.34 4.22
N ALA A 19 -16.98 -14.17 4.85
CA ALA A 19 -16.27 -13.80 6.08
C ALA A 19 -15.18 -12.73 5.81
N GLY A 20 -14.51 -12.81 4.66
CA GLY A 20 -13.54 -11.80 4.23
C GLY A 20 -14.15 -10.42 4.02
N VAL A 21 -15.35 -10.34 3.43
CA VAL A 21 -16.07 -9.07 3.20
C VAL A 21 -16.60 -8.48 4.52
N LEU A 22 -17.09 -9.30 5.45
CA LEU A 22 -17.56 -8.81 6.75
C LEU A 22 -16.41 -8.37 7.66
N ALA A 23 -15.30 -9.10 7.68
CA ALA A 23 -14.08 -8.68 8.37
C ALA A 23 -13.50 -7.40 7.74
N TRP A 24 -13.50 -7.29 6.42
CA TRP A 24 -13.05 -6.09 5.70
C TRP A 24 -13.93 -4.87 5.97
N THR A 25 -15.26 -5.03 5.96
CA THR A 25 -16.19 -3.92 6.28
C THR A 25 -16.09 -3.48 7.73
N ALA A 26 -16.03 -4.42 8.68
CA ALA A 26 -15.85 -4.10 10.11
C ALA A 26 -14.50 -3.42 10.39
N TRP A 27 -13.43 -3.92 9.78
CA TRP A 27 -12.10 -3.33 9.89
C TRP A 27 -12.01 -1.94 9.23
N LYS A 28 -12.61 -1.76 8.05
CA LYS A 28 -12.65 -0.48 7.34
C LYS A 28 -13.42 0.57 8.15
N GLN A 29 -14.49 0.15 8.80
CA GLN A 29 -15.29 1.00 9.68
C GLN A 29 -14.53 1.39 10.95
N HIS A 30 -13.86 0.43 11.60
CA HIS A 30 -13.00 0.71 12.76
C HIS A 30 -11.87 1.69 12.42
N ARG A 31 -11.21 1.51 11.28
CA ARG A 31 -10.12 2.39 10.82
C ARG A 31 -10.61 3.82 10.51
N GLN A 32 -11.80 3.98 9.95
CA GLN A 32 -12.41 5.31 9.76
C GLN A 32 -12.70 6.00 11.09
N GLU A 33 -13.11 5.26 12.12
CA GLU A 33 -13.36 5.81 13.45
C GLU A 33 -12.07 6.23 14.17
N GLU A 34 -10.99 5.47 14.04
CA GLU A 34 -9.68 5.86 14.59
C GLU A 34 -9.16 7.16 13.95
N GLN A 35 -9.27 7.28 12.63
CA GLN A 35 -8.88 8.51 11.92
C GLN A 35 -9.74 9.70 12.35
N ARG A 36 -11.05 9.52 12.54
CA ARG A 36 -11.93 10.57 13.07
C ARG A 36 -11.54 10.99 14.49
N ARG A 37 -11.22 10.03 15.36
CA ARG A 37 -10.78 10.31 16.74
C ARG A 37 -9.45 11.05 16.77
N GLU A 38 -8.54 10.71 15.88
CA GLU A 38 -7.23 11.35 15.80
C GLU A 38 -7.32 12.77 15.19
N GLN A 39 -8.21 12.96 14.22
CA GLN A 39 -8.51 14.28 13.67
C GLN A 39 -9.23 15.18 14.70
N ASP A 40 -10.15 14.64 15.48
CA ASP A 40 -10.80 15.35 16.60
C ASP A 40 -9.78 15.71 17.69
N LYS A 41 -8.89 14.78 18.07
CA LYS A 41 -7.77 15.08 18.98
C LYS A 41 -6.89 16.22 18.44
N ARG A 42 -6.55 16.21 17.15
CA ARG A 42 -5.77 17.27 16.51
C ARG A 42 -6.51 18.61 16.48
N GLN A 43 -7.82 18.61 16.22
CA GLN A 43 -8.63 19.82 16.26
C GLN A 43 -8.72 20.40 17.68
N ARG A 44 -8.90 19.56 18.70
CA ARG A 44 -8.83 19.95 20.12
C ARG A 44 -7.43 20.42 20.51
N LEU A 45 -6.39 19.87 19.89
CA LEU A 45 -5.00 20.31 20.06
C LEU A 45 -4.68 21.65 19.39
N ALA A 46 -5.40 22.01 18.32
CA ALA A 46 -5.24 23.28 17.63
C ALA A 46 -6.00 24.45 18.30
N GLN A 47 -6.90 24.19 19.25
CA GLN A 47 -7.60 25.24 19.97
C GLN A 47 -6.67 26.02 20.92
N PRO A 48 -6.92 27.32 21.18
CA PRO A 48 -6.17 28.09 22.16
C PRO A 48 -6.21 27.44 23.55
N GLU A 49 -5.10 27.48 24.29
CA GLU A 49 -4.94 26.80 25.59
C GLU A 49 -6.03 27.18 26.61
N GLU A 50 -6.52 28.42 26.56
CA GLU A 50 -7.61 28.91 27.41
C GLU A 50 -8.96 28.26 27.09
N ALA A 51 -9.23 27.96 25.81
CA ALA A 51 -10.45 27.26 25.40
C ALA A 51 -10.43 25.79 25.87
N ARG A 52 -9.28 25.12 25.75
CA ARG A 52 -9.08 23.75 26.26
C ARG A 52 -9.23 23.67 27.79
N LYS A 53 -8.71 24.66 28.53
CA LYS A 53 -8.86 24.72 30.00
C LYS A 53 -10.31 24.93 30.42
N ARG A 54 -11.06 25.80 29.72
CA ARG A 54 -12.49 26.03 29.98
C ARG A 54 -13.36 24.82 29.63
N GLU A 55 -13.05 24.09 28.55
CA GLU A 55 -13.76 22.88 28.16
C GLU A 55 -13.49 21.72 29.15
N ASN A 56 -12.24 21.56 29.61
CA ASN A 56 -11.88 20.55 30.60
C ASN A 56 -12.53 20.80 31.98
N LEU A 57 -12.75 22.07 32.35
CA LEU A 57 -13.44 22.43 33.60
C LEU A 57 -14.95 22.09 33.59
N ASN A 58 -15.56 22.03 32.40
CA ASN A 58 -17.00 21.76 32.23
C ASN A 58 -17.31 20.31 31.83
N GLN A 59 -16.30 19.44 31.69
CA GLN A 59 -16.54 18.01 31.45
C GLN A 59 -16.85 17.30 32.77
N PRO A 60 -17.94 16.53 32.87
CA PRO A 60 -18.18 15.68 34.03
C PRO A 60 -17.01 14.70 34.15
N GLN A 61 -16.34 14.73 35.30
CA GLN A 61 -15.29 13.77 35.65
C GLN A 61 -15.87 12.36 35.45
N PRO A 62 -15.16 11.44 34.75
CA PRO A 62 -15.67 10.10 34.54
C PRO A 62 -15.88 9.45 35.90
N LYS A 63 -17.13 9.18 36.26
CA LYS A 63 -17.43 8.22 37.32
C LYS A 63 -16.84 6.91 36.83
N ASN A 64 -15.83 6.39 37.55
CA ASN A 64 -15.29 5.06 37.32
C ASN A 64 -16.44 4.07 37.13
N PRO A 65 -16.66 3.52 35.93
CA PRO A 65 -17.33 2.26 35.83
C PRO A 65 -16.25 1.25 36.13
N GLU A 66 -16.15 0.83 37.39
CA GLU A 66 -15.75 -0.56 37.65
C GLU A 66 -16.86 -1.45 37.09
N THR A 67 -16.91 -1.56 35.77
CA THR A 67 -17.59 -2.66 35.10
C THR A 67 -16.49 -3.60 34.65
N THR A 68 -16.03 -4.37 35.62
CA THR A 68 -15.36 -5.64 35.42
C THR A 68 -16.23 -6.51 34.50
N ILE A 69 -15.99 -6.48 33.19
CA ILE A 69 -16.40 -7.58 32.30
C ILE A 69 -15.34 -8.67 32.50
N GLN A 70 -15.49 -9.43 33.59
CA GLN A 70 -14.86 -10.73 33.74
C GLN A 70 -15.73 -11.74 32.98
N SER A 71 -15.57 -11.77 31.66
CA SER A 71 -15.87 -13.01 30.92
C SER A 71 -14.53 -13.74 30.74
N PRO A 72 -14.32 -14.87 31.42
CA PRO A 72 -13.12 -15.69 31.24
C PRO A 72 -12.91 -16.09 29.77
N GLU A 73 -14.00 -16.21 29.01
CA GLU A 73 -13.97 -16.55 27.58
C GLU A 73 -13.36 -15.44 26.72
N LEU A 74 -13.59 -14.17 27.06
CA LEU A 74 -13.04 -13.04 26.30
C LEU A 74 -11.53 -12.87 26.54
N GLY A 75 -11.07 -13.10 27.78
CA GLY A 75 -9.65 -13.09 28.11
C GLY A 75 -8.88 -14.24 27.45
N SER A 76 -9.48 -15.43 27.41
CA SER A 76 -8.93 -16.59 26.69
C SER A 76 -8.81 -16.31 25.19
N LEU A 77 -9.87 -15.77 24.57
CA LEU A 77 -9.88 -15.50 23.13
C LEU A 77 -8.87 -14.42 22.72
N ILE A 78 -8.69 -13.38 23.54
CA ILE A 78 -7.66 -12.35 23.30
C ILE A 78 -6.27 -12.97 23.41
N GLY A 79 -6.02 -13.83 24.42
CA GLY A 79 -4.75 -14.53 24.57
C GLY A 79 -4.43 -15.44 23.37
N GLU A 80 -5.41 -16.19 22.88
CA GLU A 80 -5.26 -17.05 21.70
C GLU A 80 -4.95 -16.25 20.42
N ILE A 81 -5.58 -15.08 20.25
CA ILE A 81 -5.30 -14.18 19.12
C ILE A 81 -3.89 -13.58 19.23
N GLU A 82 -3.48 -13.17 20.42
CA GLU A 82 -2.13 -12.60 20.64
C GLU A 82 -1.03 -13.63 20.45
N ASP A 83 -1.22 -14.86 20.91
CA ASP A 83 -0.28 -15.97 20.72
C ASP A 83 -0.24 -16.40 19.25
N GLY A 84 -1.39 -16.48 18.57
CA GLY A 84 -1.45 -16.73 17.13
C GLY A 84 -0.72 -15.65 16.31
N MET A 85 -0.87 -14.38 16.69
CA MET A 85 -0.09 -13.28 16.06
C MET A 85 1.40 -13.38 16.38
N ARG A 86 1.79 -13.85 17.56
CA ARG A 86 3.19 -13.96 17.98
C ARG A 86 3.90 -15.12 17.28
N GLU A 87 3.23 -16.26 17.12
CA GLU A 87 3.72 -17.37 16.31
C GLU A 87 3.85 -16.96 14.84
N LEU A 88 2.84 -16.27 14.30
CA LEU A 88 2.89 -15.77 12.93
C LEU A 88 4.08 -14.82 12.72
N LYS A 89 4.30 -13.87 13.63
CA LYS A 89 5.46 -12.95 13.60
C LYS A 89 6.80 -13.67 13.72
N THR A 90 6.87 -14.74 14.52
CA THR A 90 8.10 -15.52 14.69
C THR A 90 8.42 -16.35 13.45
N SER A 91 7.42 -17.03 12.88
CA SER A 91 7.56 -17.73 11.59
C SER A 91 7.91 -16.78 10.45
N ILE A 92 7.33 -15.59 10.45
CA ILE A 92 7.66 -14.50 9.53
C ILE A 92 9.14 -14.10 9.66
N ASN A 93 9.63 -13.89 10.88
CA ASN A 93 11.02 -13.48 11.12
C ASN A 93 12.04 -14.57 10.73
N ASP A 94 11.77 -15.83 11.01
CA ASP A 94 12.62 -16.96 10.59
C ASP A 94 12.68 -17.11 9.06
N VAL A 95 11.58 -16.77 8.38
CA VAL A 95 11.52 -16.75 6.91
C VAL A 95 12.30 -15.56 6.33
N PHE A 96 12.26 -14.39 6.97
CA PHE A 96 13.00 -13.20 6.54
C PHE A 96 14.49 -13.23 6.90
N ALA A 97 14.93 -14.16 7.74
CA ALA A 97 16.34 -14.42 8.05
C ALA A 97 17.06 -15.23 6.95
N LYS A 98 16.34 -15.79 5.97
CA LYS A 98 16.95 -16.55 4.85
C LYS A 98 17.45 -15.63 3.73
N PRO A 99 18.60 -15.97 3.10
CA PRO A 99 19.18 -15.17 2.00
C PRO A 99 18.23 -15.11 0.79
N ALA A 100 18.24 -13.95 0.12
CA ALA A 100 17.27 -13.53 -0.92
C ALA A 100 17.11 -14.49 -2.13
N THR A 101 18.06 -15.40 -2.35
CA THR A 101 18.11 -16.29 -3.52
C THR A 101 17.12 -17.47 -3.49
N GLN A 102 16.33 -17.66 -2.43
CA GLN A 102 15.37 -18.77 -2.30
C GLN A 102 13.94 -18.35 -1.89
N GLN A 103 13.61 -17.05 -1.89
CA GLN A 103 12.24 -16.62 -1.59
C GLN A 103 11.32 -16.95 -2.77
N SER A 104 10.34 -17.83 -2.56
CA SER A 104 9.39 -18.21 -3.59
C SER A 104 8.47 -17.04 -3.95
N LYS A 105 8.09 -16.97 -5.23
CA LYS A 105 7.16 -15.99 -5.80
C LYS A 105 5.88 -15.73 -4.98
N PRO A 106 5.23 -16.77 -4.39
CA PRO A 106 4.08 -16.58 -3.50
C PRO A 106 4.42 -15.88 -2.18
N MET A 107 5.65 -16.05 -1.69
CA MET A 107 6.12 -15.50 -0.40
C MET A 107 6.51 -14.02 -0.49
N LEU A 108 6.87 -13.55 -1.70
CA LEU A 108 7.08 -12.13 -1.99
C LEU A 108 5.76 -11.34 -1.94
N ALA A 109 4.75 -11.88 -2.60
CA ALA A 109 3.41 -11.29 -2.59
C ALA A 109 2.80 -11.26 -1.17
N SER A 110 3.11 -12.24 -0.31
CA SER A 110 2.58 -12.29 1.05
C SER A 110 3.12 -11.18 1.95
N LYS A 111 4.41 -10.84 1.88
CA LYS A 111 4.98 -9.71 2.65
C LYS A 111 4.36 -8.39 2.23
N LEU A 112 4.25 -8.14 0.91
CA LEU A 112 3.63 -6.93 0.39
C LEU A 112 2.17 -6.81 0.85
N ALA A 113 1.39 -7.89 0.76
CA ALA A 113 0.00 -7.93 1.21
C ALA A 113 -0.13 -7.58 2.71
N VAL A 114 0.74 -8.14 3.56
CA VAL A 114 0.74 -7.84 5.01
C VAL A 114 1.07 -6.38 5.29
N LEU A 115 2.07 -5.81 4.59
CA LEU A 115 2.46 -4.40 4.77
C LEU A 115 1.33 -3.45 4.34
N LEU A 116 0.73 -3.71 3.18
CA LEU A 116 -0.38 -2.92 2.65
C LEU A 116 -1.63 -3.01 3.54
N ALA A 117 -2.00 -4.23 3.96
CA ALA A 117 -3.09 -4.43 4.90
C ALA A 117 -2.83 -3.67 6.21
N SER A 118 -1.59 -3.68 6.71
CA SER A 118 -1.22 -2.96 7.93
C SER A 118 -1.12 -1.43 7.76
N GLY A 119 -1.34 -0.90 6.56
CA GLY A 119 -1.20 0.54 6.29
C GLY A 119 0.25 1.04 6.37
N ARG A 120 1.23 0.14 6.28
CA ARG A 120 2.67 0.45 6.29
C ARG A 120 3.12 0.82 4.88
N TRP A 121 2.62 1.97 4.42
CA TRP A 121 2.72 2.40 3.02
C TRP A 121 4.16 2.60 2.55
N LYS A 122 5.05 3.13 3.39
CA LYS A 122 6.47 3.36 3.04
C LYS A 122 7.18 2.02 2.83
N GLU A 123 6.97 1.07 3.73
CA GLU A 123 7.59 -0.25 3.64
C GLU A 123 6.97 -1.09 2.52
N ALA A 124 5.67 -0.97 2.26
CA ALA A 124 5.02 -1.62 1.13
C ALA A 124 5.57 -1.10 -0.21
N ASP A 125 5.86 0.20 -0.29
CA ASP A 125 6.47 0.83 -1.45
C ASP A 125 7.92 0.36 -1.68
N GLU A 126 8.71 0.24 -0.60
CA GLU A 126 10.05 -0.38 -0.63
C GLU A 126 10.01 -1.83 -1.10
N GLU A 127 9.08 -2.59 -0.53
CA GLU A 127 8.89 -3.99 -0.85
C GLU A 127 8.44 -4.17 -2.31
N THR A 128 7.59 -3.27 -2.83
CA THR A 128 7.17 -3.29 -4.23
C THR A 128 8.38 -3.17 -5.16
N LEU A 129 9.28 -2.19 -4.92
CA LEU A 129 10.49 -2.05 -5.73
C LEU A 129 11.38 -3.30 -5.62
N ARG A 130 11.55 -3.85 -4.42
CA ARG A 130 12.35 -5.07 -4.19
C ARG A 130 11.81 -6.26 -4.99
N ILE A 131 10.50 -6.50 -4.94
CA ILE A 131 9.83 -7.56 -5.71
C ILE A 131 10.05 -7.35 -7.19
N MET A 132 9.87 -6.12 -7.69
CA MET A 132 10.04 -5.84 -9.11
C MET A 132 11.49 -6.10 -9.58
N LEU A 133 12.50 -5.71 -8.79
CA LEU A 133 13.90 -6.01 -9.10
C LEU A 133 14.18 -7.51 -9.08
N GLN A 134 13.64 -8.24 -8.09
CA GLN A 134 13.82 -9.68 -7.98
C GLN A 134 13.17 -10.45 -9.14
N VAL A 135 11.93 -10.13 -9.50
CA VAL A 135 11.23 -10.76 -10.62
C VAL A 135 11.91 -10.47 -11.96
N ALA A 136 12.53 -9.29 -12.09
CA ALA A 136 13.30 -8.92 -13.26
C ALA A 136 14.72 -9.50 -13.31
N ASP A 137 15.16 -10.20 -12.26
CA ASP A 137 16.56 -10.63 -12.06
C ASP A 137 17.55 -9.46 -12.13
N ARG A 138 17.21 -8.36 -11.44
CA ARG A 138 17.96 -7.08 -11.44
C ARG A 138 18.25 -6.51 -10.07
N GLU A 139 18.28 -7.36 -9.04
CA GLU A 139 18.57 -6.95 -7.66
C GLU A 139 19.97 -6.33 -7.53
N LYS A 140 20.95 -6.83 -8.30
CA LYS A 140 22.34 -6.34 -8.28
C LYS A 140 22.46 -4.96 -8.92
N GLU A 141 21.72 -4.73 -9.99
CA GLU A 141 21.67 -3.46 -10.72
C GLU A 141 20.93 -2.40 -9.89
N GLY A 142 19.87 -2.78 -9.19
CA GLY A 142 19.08 -1.86 -8.38
C GLY A 142 18.17 -0.93 -9.20
N TRP A 143 18.00 -1.21 -10.50
CA TRP A 143 17.10 -0.47 -11.38
C TRP A 143 16.54 -1.35 -12.50
N LEU A 144 15.47 -0.88 -13.15
CA LEU A 144 14.77 -1.56 -14.24
C LEU A 144 14.97 -0.79 -15.53
N ASP A 145 15.34 -1.47 -16.62
CA ASP A 145 15.31 -0.92 -17.98
C ASP A 145 14.04 -1.34 -18.72
N VAL A 146 13.85 -0.81 -19.93
CA VAL A 146 12.72 -1.14 -20.79
C VAL A 146 12.67 -2.64 -21.12
N ALA A 147 13.83 -3.29 -21.33
CA ALA A 147 13.89 -4.71 -21.66
C ALA A 147 13.39 -5.59 -20.52
N ALA A 148 13.74 -5.25 -19.28
CA ALA A 148 13.29 -5.90 -18.06
C ALA A 148 11.77 -5.72 -17.89
N ILE A 149 11.25 -4.50 -18.01
CA ILE A 149 9.80 -4.25 -17.90
C ILE A 149 9.03 -4.97 -19.02
N LYS A 150 9.58 -5.02 -20.24
CA LYS A 150 8.97 -5.74 -21.37
C LYS A 150 8.84 -7.24 -21.07
N LYS A 151 9.87 -7.85 -20.47
CA LYS A 151 9.87 -9.27 -20.08
C LYS A 151 9.16 -9.56 -18.76
N PHE A 152 8.90 -8.54 -17.94
CA PHE A 152 8.26 -8.67 -16.64
C PHE A 152 6.91 -9.41 -16.77
N PRO A 153 6.65 -10.49 -16.03
CA PRO A 153 5.42 -11.26 -16.18
C PRO A 153 4.18 -10.42 -15.87
N CYS A 154 3.20 -10.42 -16.77
CA CYS A 154 1.99 -9.60 -16.60
C CYS A 154 1.17 -10.02 -15.38
N GLU A 155 1.13 -11.32 -15.06
CA GLU A 155 0.44 -11.84 -13.88
C GLU A 155 1.01 -11.25 -12.57
N ASP A 156 2.32 -11.03 -12.50
CA ASP A 156 2.98 -10.50 -11.31
C ASP A 156 2.68 -9.02 -11.14
N LEU A 157 2.71 -8.30 -12.26
CA LEU A 157 2.40 -6.89 -12.26
C LEU A 157 0.93 -6.65 -11.90
N ARG A 158 0.01 -7.46 -12.43
CA ARG A 158 -1.41 -7.46 -12.02
C ARG A 158 -1.58 -7.79 -10.54
N ALA A 159 -0.85 -8.78 -10.03
CA ALA A 159 -0.94 -9.15 -8.61
C ALA A 159 -0.48 -8.01 -7.70
N ILE A 160 0.66 -7.38 -8.02
CA ILE A 160 1.15 -6.21 -7.28
C ILE A 160 0.13 -5.07 -7.35
N ASP A 161 -0.37 -4.74 -8.54
CA ASP A 161 -1.36 -3.68 -8.73
C ASP A 161 -2.65 -3.93 -7.96
N GLN A 162 -3.18 -5.15 -8.00
CA GLN A 162 -4.39 -5.54 -7.31
C GLN A 162 -4.25 -5.38 -5.79
N LEU A 163 -3.12 -5.78 -5.22
CA LEU A 163 -2.85 -5.58 -3.79
C LEU A 163 -2.88 -4.10 -3.40
N TRP A 164 -2.29 -3.23 -4.23
CA TRP A 164 -2.32 -1.78 -4.03
C TRP A 164 -3.74 -1.22 -4.12
N LEU A 165 -4.50 -1.61 -5.14
CA LEU A 165 -5.88 -1.17 -5.34
C LEU A 165 -6.77 -1.58 -4.15
N GLU A 166 -6.76 -2.85 -3.77
CA GLU A 166 -7.61 -3.39 -2.70
C GLU A 166 -7.31 -2.73 -1.35
N SER A 167 -6.02 -2.50 -1.07
CA SER A 167 -5.61 -1.94 0.23
C SER A 167 -5.84 -0.43 0.33
N SER A 168 -5.99 0.26 -0.80
CA SER A 168 -6.07 1.72 -0.88
C SER A 168 -7.46 2.25 -1.27
N ASP A 169 -8.48 1.41 -1.31
CA ASP A 169 -9.81 1.74 -1.84
C ASP A 169 -9.74 2.27 -3.30
N GLY A 170 -8.87 1.65 -4.12
CA GLY A 170 -8.69 1.96 -5.53
C GLY A 170 -7.93 3.27 -5.81
N ARG A 171 -7.25 3.85 -4.80
CA ARG A 171 -6.55 5.13 -4.94
C ARG A 171 -5.11 4.99 -5.43
N PHE A 172 -4.46 3.89 -5.10
CA PHE A 172 -3.05 3.61 -5.39
C PHE A 172 -2.93 2.38 -6.27
N GLY A 173 -1.84 2.32 -7.06
CA GLY A 173 -1.60 1.27 -8.04
C GLY A 173 -1.02 1.80 -9.35
N PHE A 174 -0.32 0.94 -10.07
CA PHE A 174 0.19 1.23 -11.41
C PHE A 174 -0.92 1.43 -12.43
N SER A 175 -2.08 0.77 -12.29
CA SER A 175 -3.23 0.97 -13.16
C SER A 175 -3.82 2.37 -12.99
N VAL A 176 -3.91 2.86 -11.76
CA VAL A 176 -4.32 4.25 -11.45
C VAL A 176 -3.34 5.25 -12.07
N GLN A 177 -2.04 5.02 -11.89
CA GLN A 177 -1.00 5.83 -12.50
C GLN A 177 -1.09 5.82 -14.03
N LYS A 178 -1.30 4.64 -14.63
CA LYS A 178 -1.45 4.44 -16.08
C LYS A 178 -2.67 5.19 -16.62
N GLN A 179 -3.79 5.17 -15.91
CA GLN A 179 -4.98 5.95 -16.28
C GLN A 179 -4.71 7.45 -16.23
N ILE A 180 -4.08 7.94 -15.17
CA ILE A 180 -3.74 9.36 -15.03
C ILE A 180 -2.78 9.79 -16.15
N TRP A 181 -1.71 9.02 -16.37
CA TRP A 181 -0.74 9.24 -17.44
C TRP A 181 -1.41 9.39 -18.81
N LYS A 182 -2.24 8.41 -19.19
CA LYS A 182 -2.97 8.45 -20.46
C LYS A 182 -3.96 9.62 -20.54
N SER A 183 -4.62 9.98 -19.44
CA SER A 183 -5.57 11.11 -19.41
C SER A 183 -4.92 12.47 -19.68
N LEU A 184 -3.61 12.58 -19.44
CA LEU A 184 -2.81 13.78 -19.70
C LEU A 184 -2.19 13.76 -21.10
N GLY A 185 -2.46 12.76 -21.94
CA GLY A 185 -1.81 12.59 -23.24
C GLY A 185 -0.46 11.85 -23.17
N GLY A 186 -0.16 11.27 -22.01
CA GLY A 186 1.03 10.47 -21.78
C GLY A 186 1.15 9.28 -22.73
N ASN A 187 2.35 9.15 -23.30
CA ASN A 187 2.76 8.07 -24.20
C ASN A 187 4.28 7.91 -24.11
N PHE A 188 4.84 6.91 -24.79
CA PHE A 188 6.29 6.62 -24.72
C PHE A 188 7.20 7.79 -25.09
N ASN A 189 6.74 8.65 -26.01
CA ASN A 189 7.46 9.81 -26.53
C ASN A 189 6.92 11.14 -25.96
N ALA A 190 6.23 11.11 -24.82
CA ALA A 190 5.72 12.32 -24.18
C ALA A 190 6.87 13.32 -23.94
N ASP A 191 6.56 14.62 -24.02
CA ASP A 191 7.49 15.68 -23.67
C ASP A 191 7.50 15.96 -22.17
N ASP A 192 8.48 16.74 -21.71
CA ASP A 192 8.64 17.08 -20.28
C ASP A 192 7.37 17.68 -19.66
N GLN A 193 6.57 18.46 -20.39
CA GLN A 193 5.36 19.08 -19.85
C GLN A 193 4.34 18.04 -19.38
N ILE A 194 4.21 16.91 -20.08
CA ILE A 194 3.30 15.85 -19.67
C ILE A 194 3.81 15.13 -18.40
N TYR A 195 5.12 14.93 -18.25
CA TYR A 195 5.68 14.34 -17.03
C TYR A 195 5.52 15.25 -15.84
N GLU A 196 5.74 16.54 -16.05
CA GLU A 196 5.53 17.57 -15.08
C GLU A 196 4.08 17.60 -14.60
N ALA A 197 3.11 17.63 -15.52
CA ALA A 197 1.69 17.57 -15.21
C ALA A 197 1.28 16.27 -14.51
N PHE A 198 1.82 15.13 -14.95
CA PHE A 198 1.60 13.84 -14.29
C PHE A 198 2.12 13.85 -12.85
N SER A 199 3.34 14.35 -12.66
CA SER A 199 4.01 14.37 -11.35
C SER A 199 3.36 15.34 -10.39
N ASP A 200 2.84 16.48 -10.88
CA ASP A 200 1.98 17.35 -10.09
C ASP A 200 0.69 16.64 -9.67
N ARG A 201 0.06 15.91 -10.61
CA ARG A 201 -1.21 15.22 -10.37
C ARG A 201 -1.10 14.11 -9.33
N VAL A 202 -0.03 13.32 -9.39
CA VAL A 202 0.21 12.24 -8.42
C VAL A 202 0.93 12.73 -7.16
N GLY A 203 1.34 14.00 -7.10
CA GLY A 203 1.99 14.60 -5.93
C GLY A 203 3.47 14.24 -5.75
N TRP A 204 4.19 13.96 -6.84
CA TRP A 204 5.65 13.76 -6.85
C TRP A 204 6.41 15.05 -7.17
N ARG A 205 5.68 16.11 -7.54
CA ARG A 205 6.21 17.46 -7.72
C ARG A 205 5.30 18.46 -7.03
N VAL A 206 5.89 19.38 -6.27
CA VAL A 206 5.16 20.41 -5.52
C VAL A 206 5.89 21.74 -5.71
N ASN A 207 5.15 22.78 -6.11
CA ASN A 207 5.72 24.10 -6.42
C ASN A 207 6.92 24.03 -7.37
N GLN A 208 6.79 23.20 -8.43
CA GLN A 208 7.84 22.93 -9.43
C GLN A 208 9.08 22.20 -8.89
N ASN A 209 9.09 21.82 -7.61
CA ASN A 209 10.18 21.04 -7.01
C ASN A 209 9.84 19.56 -7.01
N TRP A 210 10.76 18.76 -7.54
CA TRP A 210 10.68 17.30 -7.51
C TRP A 210 10.96 16.79 -6.11
N LEU A 211 10.05 15.98 -5.57
CA LEU A 211 10.19 15.41 -4.24
C LEU A 211 11.13 14.22 -4.26
N GLN A 212 11.98 14.12 -3.23
CA GLN A 212 12.70 12.88 -2.96
C GLN A 212 11.79 11.91 -2.22
N VAL A 213 12.19 10.64 -2.17
CA VAL A 213 11.44 9.58 -1.47
C VAL A 213 11.11 9.99 -0.03
N ASP A 214 12.05 10.60 0.69
CA ASP A 214 11.84 11.01 2.08
C ASP A 214 10.89 12.20 2.25
N ASP A 215 10.59 12.93 1.17
CA ASP A 215 9.62 14.03 1.15
C ASP A 215 8.20 13.57 0.76
N LEU A 216 8.03 12.30 0.35
CA LEU A 216 6.74 11.76 -0.09
C LEU A 216 5.79 11.51 1.08
N THR A 217 4.48 11.54 0.79
CA THR A 217 3.43 11.29 1.77
C THR A 217 3.02 9.82 1.77
N PHE A 218 3.50 9.06 2.75
CA PHE A 218 3.18 7.62 2.90
C PHE A 218 1.96 7.37 3.80
N ASN A 219 0.79 7.85 3.37
CA ASN A 219 -0.48 7.56 4.04
C ASN A 219 -1.68 7.69 3.07
N SER A 220 -2.88 7.33 3.53
CA SER A 220 -4.10 7.33 2.74
C SER A 220 -4.62 8.72 2.32
N SER A 221 -4.03 9.80 2.83
CA SER A 221 -4.39 11.17 2.40
C SER A 221 -3.68 11.60 1.12
N ALA A 222 -2.65 10.86 0.67
CA ALA A 222 -1.89 11.19 -0.54
C ALA A 222 -2.77 11.18 -1.82
N PRO A 223 -2.40 11.94 -2.86
CA PRO A 223 -3.17 12.01 -4.11
C PRO A 223 -3.37 10.65 -4.78
N ASN A 224 -4.39 10.54 -5.63
CA ASN A 224 -4.59 9.32 -6.42
C ASN A 224 -3.36 9.05 -7.31
N GLY A 225 -2.93 7.79 -7.35
CA GLY A 225 -1.73 7.36 -8.06
C GLY A 225 -0.41 7.72 -7.38
N HIS A 226 -0.41 8.32 -6.18
CA HIS A 226 0.83 8.69 -5.47
C HIS A 226 1.73 7.49 -5.18
N LEU A 227 1.14 6.33 -4.90
CA LEU A 227 1.86 5.09 -4.62
C LEU A 227 1.43 3.97 -5.59
N PRO A 228 2.32 3.01 -5.87
CA PRO A 228 3.73 2.95 -5.46
C PRO A 228 4.61 3.97 -6.21
N ALA A 229 5.57 4.58 -5.51
CA ALA A 229 6.49 5.61 -6.00
C ALA A 229 7.80 5.02 -6.59
N VAL A 230 7.70 3.89 -7.31
CA VAL A 230 8.85 3.20 -7.93
C VAL A 230 9.66 4.15 -8.82
N ALA A 231 9.00 5.03 -9.57
CA ALA A 231 9.67 6.01 -10.42
C ALA A 231 10.54 7.00 -9.62
N VAL A 232 10.05 7.45 -8.46
CA VAL A 232 10.78 8.35 -7.56
C VAL A 232 11.96 7.62 -6.93
N ARG A 233 11.75 6.38 -6.43
CA ARG A 233 12.83 5.57 -5.82
C ARG A 233 13.97 5.26 -6.76
N LEU A 234 13.67 5.03 -8.04
CA LEU A 234 14.69 4.77 -9.04
C LEU A 234 15.41 6.04 -9.51
N GLY A 235 15.00 7.23 -9.03
CA GLY A 235 15.49 8.53 -9.47
C GLY A 235 15.01 8.91 -10.87
N GLY A 236 14.00 8.21 -11.41
CA GLY A 236 13.56 8.34 -12.81
C GLY A 236 12.81 9.64 -13.14
N LEU A 237 12.29 10.35 -12.12
CA LEU A 237 11.53 11.60 -12.30
C LEU A 237 12.17 12.81 -11.61
N SER A 238 13.15 12.61 -10.72
CA SER A 238 13.64 13.68 -9.84
C SER A 238 14.78 14.53 -10.40
N TRP A 239 15.29 14.26 -11.61
CA TRP A 239 16.47 14.94 -12.13
C TRP A 239 16.22 15.50 -13.52
N GLY A 240 16.21 16.83 -13.61
CA GLY A 240 15.95 17.57 -14.84
C GLY A 240 16.93 17.22 -15.97
N VAL A 241 16.36 16.81 -17.11
CA VAL A 241 16.77 17.03 -18.52
C VAL A 241 18.26 16.87 -18.92
N THR A 242 19.16 16.36 -18.08
CA THR A 242 20.58 16.18 -18.42
C THR A 242 21.05 14.73 -18.24
N GLY A 243 20.51 13.86 -19.11
CA GLY A 243 21.19 12.69 -19.67
C GLY A 243 21.52 11.48 -18.78
N PHE A 244 21.65 11.60 -17.46
CA PHE A 244 22.32 10.54 -16.67
C PHE A 244 21.41 9.36 -16.27
N TRP A 245 20.09 9.48 -16.41
CA TRP A 245 19.14 8.46 -15.94
C TRP A 245 17.96 8.19 -16.89
N TRP A 246 18.12 8.53 -18.17
CA TRP A 246 17.07 8.43 -19.18
C TRP A 246 16.46 7.03 -19.29
N GLU A 247 17.28 5.98 -19.21
CA GLU A 247 16.82 4.59 -19.33
C GLU A 247 15.85 4.18 -18.21
N LYS A 248 16.05 4.69 -16.99
CA LYS A 248 15.17 4.43 -15.85
C LYS A 248 13.80 5.09 -16.02
N ARG A 249 13.81 6.34 -16.51
CA ARG A 249 12.58 7.07 -16.88
C ARG A 249 11.83 6.27 -17.96
N GLN A 250 12.54 5.87 -19.02
CA GLN A 250 11.98 5.13 -20.13
C GLN A 250 11.35 3.80 -19.72
N ALA A 251 11.96 3.06 -18.78
CA ALA A 251 11.39 1.83 -18.25
C ALA A 251 10.02 2.04 -17.58
N TYR A 252 9.93 3.07 -16.73
CA TYR A 252 8.68 3.41 -16.05
C TYR A 252 7.63 3.98 -17.01
N VAL A 253 8.03 4.78 -17.98
CA VAL A 253 7.10 5.28 -19.02
C VAL A 253 6.58 4.14 -19.88
N PHE A 254 7.45 3.19 -20.24
CA PHE A 254 7.05 1.99 -20.98
C PHE A 254 6.01 1.18 -20.21
N LEU A 255 6.18 1.04 -18.89
CA LEU A 255 5.21 0.38 -18.00
C LEU A 255 3.80 1.03 -18.11
N LEU A 256 3.74 2.36 -18.09
CA LEU A 256 2.48 3.11 -18.12
C LEU A 256 1.89 3.25 -19.53
N SER A 257 2.73 3.29 -20.57
CA SER A 257 2.29 3.59 -21.94
C SER A 257 1.99 2.31 -22.72
N ASP A 258 3.01 1.46 -22.87
CA ASP A 258 3.11 0.48 -23.94
C ASP A 258 3.07 -0.96 -23.44
N LYS A 259 3.39 -1.19 -22.17
CA LYS A 259 3.25 -2.53 -21.59
C LYS A 259 1.77 -2.86 -21.44
N ASP A 260 1.33 -3.87 -22.17
CA ASP A 260 0.01 -4.47 -22.00
C ASP A 260 0.08 -5.56 -20.94
N TRP A 261 -0.58 -5.30 -19.82
CA TRP A 261 -0.76 -6.17 -18.68
C TRP A 261 -2.15 -5.89 -18.14
#